data_AF-A0A962GFV1-F1
#
_entry.id   AF-A0A962GFV1-F1
#
_cell.length_a   1.000
_cell.length_b   1.000
_cell.length_c   1.000
_cell.angle_alpha   90.00
_cell.angle_beta   90.00
_cell.angle_gamma   90.00
#
_symmetry.space_group_name_H-M   'P 1'
#
loop_
_entity.id
_entity.type
_entity.pdbx_description
1 polymer ?
#
loop_
_entity_poly.entity_id
_entity_poly.type
_entity_poly.pdbx_seq_one_letter_code
_entity_poly.pdbx_strand_id
1 'polypeptide(L)'
;IGFAAETENLAKNAADKLKRKKCNWILANLVGQPAQKTFGEDQNHVYLITSSKTQDWKPMSKDAIATRLVKEIANYFETKAVQDAAE
;
A
#
# COMPACT_ATOMS: atom_id res chain seq x y z
N ILE A 1 5.88 -4.50 6.01
CA ILE A 1 5.14 -3.55 5.15
C ILE A 1 6.06 -2.36 4.91
N GLY A 2 6.21 -1.89 3.68
CA GLY A 2 6.96 -0.67 3.37
C GLY A 2 6.05 0.44 2.81
N PHE A 3 6.52 1.68 2.86
CA PHE A 3 5.86 2.83 2.25
C PHE A 3 6.74 3.41 1.15
N ALA A 4 6.13 3.87 0.05
CA ALA A 4 6.85 4.42 -1.09
C ALA A 4 6.15 5.67 -1.64
N ALA A 5 6.81 6.82 -1.53
CA ALA A 5 6.45 7.99 -2.30
C ALA A 5 7.17 7.93 -3.65
N GLU A 6 6.42 8.07 -4.74
CA GLU A 6 6.94 8.05 -6.11
C GLU A 6 6.53 9.32 -6.83
N THR A 7 7.39 9.87 -7.67
CA THR A 7 7.05 11.01 -8.54
C THR A 7 6.50 10.56 -9.90
N GLU A 8 6.84 9.34 -10.31
CA GLU A 8 6.48 8.74 -11.58
C GLU A 8 6.57 7.21 -11.50
N ASN A 9 6.10 6.50 -12.53
CA ASN A 9 6.30 5.05 -12.71
C ASN A 9 5.94 4.21 -11.46
N LEU A 10 4.88 4.60 -10.74
CA LEU A 10 4.55 4.12 -9.40
C LEU A 10 4.56 2.59 -9.28
N ALA A 11 3.86 1.89 -10.19
CA ALA A 11 3.75 0.44 -10.14
C ALA A 11 5.11 -0.27 -10.30
N LYS A 12 5.95 0.21 -11.24
CA LYS A 12 7.28 -0.36 -11.48
C LYS A 12 8.20 -0.12 -10.29
N ASN A 13 8.31 1.12 -9.84
CA ASN A 13 9.21 1.49 -8.75
C ASN A 13 8.82 0.80 -7.43
N ALA A 14 7.52 0.70 -7.15
CA ALA A 14 7.03 0.02 -5.96
C ALA A 14 7.22 -1.50 -6.03
N ALA A 15 7.06 -2.14 -7.20
CA ALA A 15 7.37 -3.56 -7.39
C ALA A 15 8.86 -3.86 -7.21
N ASP A 16 9.74 -2.98 -7.72
CA ASP A 16 11.19 -3.09 -7.51
C ASP A 16 11.55 -2.92 -6.03
N LYS A 17 10.90 -1.98 -5.32
CA LYS A 17 11.05 -1.79 -3.87
C LYS A 17 10.55 -3.00 -3.08
N LEU A 18 9.41 -3.60 -3.47
CA LEU A 18 8.86 -4.80 -2.84
C LEU A 18 9.90 -5.94 -2.81
N LYS A 19 10.48 -6.25 -3.98
CA LYS A 19 11.52 -7.28 -4.14
C LYS A 19 12.79 -6.94 -3.36
N ARG A 20 13.32 -5.73 -3.55
CA ARG A 20 14.59 -5.30 -2.94
C ARG A 20 14.53 -5.21 -1.42
N LYS A 21 13.39 -4.77 -0.88
CA LYS A 21 13.18 -4.61 0.58
C LYS A 21 12.64 -5.88 1.24
N LYS A 22 12.40 -6.95 0.47
CA LYS A 22 11.83 -8.22 0.95
C LYS A 22 10.57 -8.02 1.78
N CYS A 23 9.76 -7.04 1.39
CA CYS A 23 8.48 -6.75 2.05
C CYS A 23 7.38 -7.59 1.40
N ASN A 24 6.41 -8.05 2.18
CA ASN A 24 5.21 -8.67 1.58
C ASN A 24 4.36 -7.63 0.85
N TRP A 25 4.26 -6.41 1.41
CA TRP A 25 3.46 -5.31 0.89
C TRP A 25 4.25 -3.99 0.83
N ILE A 26 3.93 -3.17 -0.16
CA ILE A 26 4.29 -1.75 -0.28
C ILE A 26 3.01 -0.93 -0.40
N LEU A 27 2.84 0.09 0.44
CA LEU A 27 1.85 1.14 0.24
C LEU A 27 2.50 2.30 -0.50
N ALA A 28 2.12 2.51 -1.75
CA ALA A 28 2.73 3.50 -2.64
C ALA A 28 1.79 4.65 -2.95
N ASN A 29 2.29 5.87 -3.02
CA ASN A 29 1.51 7.04 -3.41
C ASN A 29 2.29 7.93 -4.38
N LEU A 30 1.58 8.56 -5.31
CA LEU A 30 2.17 9.50 -6.25
C LEU A 30 2.27 10.88 -5.59
N VAL A 31 3.43 11.51 -5.68
CA VAL A 31 3.74 12.80 -5.05
C VAL A 31 4.35 13.76 -6.06
N GLY A 32 4.29 15.06 -5.80
CA GLY A 32 4.92 16.07 -6.65
C GLY A 32 4.18 16.35 -7.97
N GLN A 33 2.97 15.79 -8.14
CA GLN A 33 2.06 16.17 -9.21
C GLN A 33 1.53 17.59 -8.96
N PRO A 34 1.55 18.50 -9.96
CA PRO A 34 1.10 19.89 -9.78
C PRO A 34 -0.34 20.02 -9.25
N ALA A 35 -1.20 19.05 -9.61
CA ALA A 35 -2.59 18.98 -9.18
C ALA A 35 -2.80 18.26 -7.83
N GLN A 36 -1.76 17.70 -7.22
CA GLN A 36 -1.87 16.82 -6.05
C GLN A 36 -0.96 17.34 -4.93
N LYS A 37 -1.54 18.13 -4.01
CA LYS A 37 -0.88 18.47 -2.75
C LYS A 37 -0.89 17.24 -1.85
N THR A 38 0.23 16.54 -1.78
CA THR A 38 0.33 15.31 -0.95
C THR A 38 0.78 15.60 0.49
N PHE A 39 1.49 16.71 0.70
CA PHE A 39 1.99 17.12 2.02
C PHE A 39 1.09 18.21 2.60
N GLY A 40 0.71 18.06 3.88
CA GLY A 40 -0.17 18.98 4.59
C GLY A 40 -1.67 18.76 4.38
N GLU A 41 -2.08 17.96 3.39
CA GLU A 41 -3.48 17.62 3.14
C GLU A 41 -3.93 16.38 3.92
N ASP A 42 -5.22 16.29 4.23
CA ASP A 42 -5.80 15.12 4.90
C ASP A 42 -6.10 13.96 3.93
N GLN A 43 -6.30 14.27 2.66
CA GLN A 43 -6.63 13.30 1.62
C GLN A 43 -5.38 12.73 0.95
N ASN A 44 -5.39 11.44 0.65
CA ASN A 44 -4.33 10.78 -0.10
C ASN A 44 -4.89 9.68 -1.01
N HIS A 45 -4.18 9.41 -2.10
CA HIS A 45 -4.47 8.33 -3.05
C HIS A 45 -3.30 7.35 -3.01
N VAL A 46 -3.57 6.12 -2.59
CA VAL A 46 -2.53 5.12 -2.37
C VAL A 46 -2.83 3.83 -3.11
N TYR A 47 -1.77 3.08 -3.40
CA TYR A 47 -1.83 1.75 -3.99
C TYR A 47 -1.21 0.76 -3.01
N LEU A 48 -1.95 -0.29 -2.66
CA LEU A 48 -1.39 -1.42 -1.93
C LEU A 48 -0.86 -2.44 -2.94
N ILE A 49 0.45 -2.63 -2.95
CA ILE A 49 1.17 -3.50 -3.88
C ILE A 49 1.72 -4.69 -3.12
N THR A 50 1.44 -5.88 -3.64
CA THR A 50 1.87 -7.17 -3.09
C THR A 50 2.53 -7.99 -4.20
N SER A 51 3.04 -9.17 -3.91
CA SER A 51 3.64 -10.05 -4.92
C SER A 51 2.65 -10.53 -5.99
N SER A 52 1.35 -10.57 -5.68
CA SER A 52 0.31 -11.12 -6.56
C SER A 52 -0.68 -10.08 -7.08
N LYS A 53 -0.89 -8.98 -6.36
CA LYS A 53 -1.90 -7.98 -6.67
C LYS A 53 -1.46 -6.55 -6.39
N THR A 54 -2.01 -5.63 -7.17
CA THR A 54 -2.01 -4.19 -6.92
C THR A 54 -3.45 -3.75 -6.70
N GLN A 55 -3.72 -3.08 -5.58
CA GLN A 55 -5.02 -2.53 -5.26
C GLN A 55 -4.96 -1.01 -5.28
N ASP A 56 -5.90 -0.39 -6.01
CA ASP A 56 -6.09 1.05 -6.03
C ASP A 56 -7.03 1.46 -4.88
N TRP A 57 -6.50 2.22 -3.92
CA TRP A 57 -7.29 2.84 -2.86
C TRP A 57 -7.53 4.29 -3.25
N LYS A 58 -8.66 4.52 -3.93
CA LYS A 58 -9.15 5.84 -4.37
C LYS A 58 -8.96 6.93 -3.30
N PRO A 59 -8.85 8.21 -3.70
CA PRO A 59 -8.65 9.32 -2.76
C PRO A 59 -9.56 9.22 -1.53
N MET A 60 -8.94 9.20 -0.36
CA MET A 60 -9.62 9.09 0.94
C MET A 60 -8.76 9.72 2.04
N SER A 61 -9.32 9.92 3.24
CA SER A 61 -8.56 10.50 4.36
C SER A 61 -7.43 9.58 4.83
N LYS A 62 -6.39 10.17 5.42
CA LYS A 62 -5.29 9.42 6.06
C LYS A 62 -5.81 8.45 7.12
N ASP A 63 -6.83 8.83 7.88
CA ASP A 63 -7.46 7.97 8.88
C ASP A 63 -8.19 6.77 8.24
N ALA A 64 -8.87 6.99 7.11
CA ALA A 64 -9.51 5.91 6.36
C ALA A 64 -8.46 4.94 5.78
N ILE A 65 -7.33 5.46 5.28
CA ILE A 65 -6.20 4.64 4.80
C ILE A 65 -5.63 3.82 5.95
N ALA A 66 -5.40 4.42 7.11
CA ALA A 66 -4.87 3.74 8.28
C ALA A 66 -5.81 2.62 8.74
N THR A 67 -7.10 2.92 8.86
CA THR A 67 -8.14 1.94 9.25
C THR A 67 -8.19 0.78 8.27
N ARG A 68 -8.20 1.07 6.96
CA ARG A 68 -8.20 0.05 5.92
C ARG A 68 -6.93 -0.80 5.96
N LEU A 69 -5.76 -0.19 6.13
CA LEU A 69 -4.49 -0.89 6.22
C LEU A 69 -4.47 -1.87 7.40
N VAL A 70 -4.86 -1.43 8.60
CA VAL A 70 -4.92 -2.30 9.78
C VAL A 70 -5.86 -3.49 9.54
N LYS A 71 -7.03 -3.25 8.91
CA LYS A 71 -7.97 -4.31 8.57
C LYS A 71 -7.36 -5.35 7.61
N GLU A 72 -6.67 -4.90 6.56
CA GLU A 72 -5.99 -5.82 5.64
C GLU A 72 -4.92 -6.64 6.37
N ILE A 73 -4.12 -6.00 7.24
CA ILE A 73 -3.08 -6.67 8.03
C ILE A 73 -3.70 -7.78 8.91
N ALA A 74 -4.77 -7.45 9.64
CA ALA A 74 -5.47 -8.43 10.49
C ALA A 74 -5.97 -9.61 9.65
N ASN A 75 -6.68 -9.34 8.56
CA ASN A 75 -7.19 -10.37 7.65
C ASN A 75 -6.07 -11.28 7.10
N TYR A 76 -4.90 -10.71 6.79
CA TYR A 76 -3.76 -11.46 6.28
C TYR A 76 -3.26 -12.50 7.29
N PHE A 77 -3.17 -12.13 8.56
CA PHE A 77 -2.73 -13.05 9.60
C PHE A 77 -3.81 -14.05 10.00
N GLU A 78 -5.08 -13.66 10.00
CA GLU A 78 -6.20 -14.59 10.22
C GLU A 78 -6.25 -15.66 9.12
N THR A 79 -6.22 -15.24 7.85
CA THR A 79 -6.23 -16.16 6.69
C THR A 79 -5.01 -17.08 6.73
N LYS A 80 -3.84 -16.55 7.07
CA LYS A 80 -2.62 -17.35 7.19
C LYS A 80 -2.72 -18.37 8.33
N ALA A 81 -3.23 -17.98 9.49
CA ALA A 81 -3.42 -18.91 10.61
C ALA A 81 -4.38 -20.05 10.28
N VAL A 82 -5.44 -19.78 9.49
CA VAL A 82 -6.35 -20.83 9.01
C VAL A 82 -5.67 -21.76 8.02
N GLN A 83 -4.83 -21.24 7.11
CA GLN A 83 -4.08 -22.04 6.15
C GLN A 83 -3.04 -22.93 6.85
N ASP A 84 -2.25 -22.35 7.76
CA ASP A 84 -1.20 -23.04 8.52
C ASP A 84 -1.79 -24.15 9.44
N ALA A 85 -3.06 -24.04 9.86
CA ALA A 85 -3.75 -25.05 10.67
C ALA A 85 -4.44 -26.16 9.85
N ALA A 86 -4.57 -25.97 8.54
CA ALA A 86 -5.19 -26.93 7.63
C ALA A 86 -4.18 -27.84 6.91
N GLU A 87 -2.88 -27.55 7.04
CA GLU A 87 -1.73 -28.38 6.63
C GLU A 87 -1.20 -29.22 7.80
#